data_AF-A0A7G8BQL2-F1
#
_entry.id   AF-A0A7G8BQL2-F1
#
_cell.length_a   1.000
_cell.length_b   1.000
_cell.length_c   1.000
_cell.angle_alpha   90.00
_cell.angle_beta   90.00
_cell.angle_gamma   90.00
#
_symmetry.space_group_name_H-M   'P 1'
#
loop_
_entity.id
_entity.type
_entity.pdbx_description
1 polymer ?
#
loop_
_entity_poly.entity_id
_entity_poly.type
_entity_poly.pdbx_seq_one_letter_code
_entity_poly.pdbx_strand_id
1 'polypeptide(L)'
;MNCVEFQERLPELFESGANVSADEHVLGCENCAALVRDLEYIASQAKLLLPIHDPSPGVWNNIQNAIRSETNHKAPVPSDKRS
;
A
#
# COMPACT_ATOMS: atom_id res chain seq x y z
N MET A 1 13.95 -13.18 18.50
CA MET A 1 13.48 -12.07 19.34
C MET A 1 12.33 -12.54 20.22
N ASN A 2 12.18 -11.95 21.40
CA ASN A 2 11.01 -12.16 22.26
C ASN A 2 9.88 -11.17 21.91
N CYS A 3 8.70 -11.33 22.53
CA CYS A 3 7.54 -10.50 22.22
C CYS A 3 7.75 -9.01 22.53
N VAL A 4 8.51 -8.68 23.59
CA VAL A 4 8.78 -7.29 23.99
C VAL A 4 9.67 -6.63 22.95
N GLU A 5 10.78 -7.27 22.59
CA GLU A 5 11.71 -6.79 21.56
C GLU A 5 11.01 -6.63 20.19
N PHE A 6 10.08 -7.52 19.86
CA PHE A 6 9.28 -7.39 18.65
C PHE A 6 8.34 -6.18 18.72
N GLN A 7 7.59 -6.04 19.82
CA GLN A 7 6.61 -4.97 19.99
C GLN A 7 7.27 -3.58 20.04
N GLU A 8 8.47 -3.45 20.60
CA GLU A 8 9.24 -2.20 20.60
C GLU A 8 9.62 -1.76 19.18
N ARG A 9 9.80 -2.70 18.26
CA ARG A 9 10.14 -2.43 16.85
C ARG A 9 8.93 -2.25 15.94
N LEU A 10 7.71 -2.57 16.41
CA LEU A 10 6.49 -2.47 15.60
C LEU A 10 6.27 -1.08 14.97
N PRO A 11 6.46 0.05 15.69
CA PRO A 11 6.25 1.38 15.10
C PRO A 11 7.11 1.60 13.85
N GLU A 12 8.40 1.28 13.91
CA GLU A 12 9.33 1.42 12.78
C GLU A 12 8.96 0.48 11.61
N LEU A 13 8.55 -0.75 11.92
CA LEU A 13 8.12 -1.73 10.91
C LEU A 13 6.88 -1.23 10.15
N PHE A 14 5.88 -0.68 10.85
CA PHE A 14 4.70 -0.10 10.23
C PHE A 14 5.02 1.19 9.44
N GLU A 15 5.88 2.07 9.95
CA GLU A 15 6.31 3.29 9.24
C GLU A 15 7.08 2.99 7.95
N SER A 16 7.89 1.94 7.94
CA SER A 16 8.66 1.52 6.76
C SER A 16 7.79 0.98 5.61
N GLY A 17 6.52 0.66 5.87
CA GLY A 17 5.65 -0.03 4.92
C GLY A 17 6.02 -1.50 4.69
N ALA A 18 6.82 -2.09 5.57
CA ALA A 18 7.16 -3.51 5.52
C ALA A 18 5.91 -4.38 5.72
N ASN A 19 5.93 -5.58 5.16
CA ASN A 19 4.89 -6.58 5.40
C ASN A 19 5.12 -7.23 6.79
N VAL A 20 4.65 -6.57 7.84
CA VAL A 20 4.82 -7.00 9.24
C VAL A 20 4.20 -8.38 9.49
N SER A 21 3.10 -8.70 8.80
CA SER A 21 2.45 -10.01 8.87
C SER A 21 3.34 -11.17 8.37
N ALA A 22 4.40 -10.90 7.62
CA ALA A 22 5.36 -11.89 7.14
C ALA A 22 6.64 -12.00 8.01
N ASP A 23 6.72 -11.26 9.11
CA ASP A 23 7.87 -11.33 10.03
C ASP A 23 7.97 -12.72 10.69
N GLU A 24 9.20 -13.22 10.86
CA GLU A 24 9.47 -14.54 11.42
C GLU A 24 8.84 -14.72 12.82
N HIS A 25 8.87 -13.69 13.66
CA HIS A 25 8.28 -13.74 14.99
C HIS A 25 6.75 -13.84 14.94
N VAL A 26 6.13 -13.13 14.00
CA VAL A 26 4.66 -13.14 13.80
C VAL A 26 4.18 -14.51 13.37
N LEU A 27 4.92 -15.18 12.48
CA LEU A 27 4.59 -16.53 12.03
C LEU A 27 4.68 -17.57 13.15
N GLY A 28 5.57 -17.35 14.13
CA GLY A 28 5.80 -18.26 15.26
C GLY A 28 5.05 -17.92 16.55
N CYS A 29 4.40 -16.76 16.66
CA CYS A 29 3.79 -16.27 17.90
C CYS A 29 2.35 -15.82 17.67
N GLU A 30 1.38 -16.61 18.16
CA GLU A 30 -0.04 -16.33 18.02
C GLU A 30 -0.45 -14.98 18.64
N ASN A 31 0.10 -14.63 19.80
CA ASN A 31 -0.19 -13.37 20.48
C ASN A 31 0.24 -12.16 19.65
N CYS A 32 1.45 -12.19 19.10
CA CYS A 32 1.96 -11.12 18.25
C CYS A 32 1.25 -11.09 16.89
N ALA A 33 0.84 -12.24 16.35
CA ALA A 33 0.01 -12.30 15.15
C ALA A 33 -1.38 -11.68 15.39
N ALA A 34 -2.00 -11.92 16.54
CA ALA A 34 -3.26 -11.27 16.91
C ALA A 34 -3.10 -9.75 17.02
N LEU A 35 -2.04 -9.30 17.73
CA LEU A 35 -1.73 -7.88 17.86
C LEU A 35 -1.54 -7.20 16.49
N VAL A 36 -0.76 -7.79 15.59
CA VAL A 36 -0.52 -7.22 14.25
C VAL A 36 -1.82 -7.12 13.46
N ARG A 37 -2.67 -8.16 13.48
CA ARG A 37 -3.99 -8.11 12.82
C ARG A 37 -4.86 -6.99 13.39
N ASP A 38 -4.88 -6.82 14.71
CA ASP A 38 -5.67 -5.76 15.34
C ASP A 38 -5.17 -4.37 14.95
N LEU A 39 -3.84 -4.16 14.92
CA LEU A 39 -3.23 -2.90 14.48
C LEU A 39 -3.51 -2.60 13.00
N GLU A 40 -3.38 -3.59 12.12
CA GLU A 40 -3.73 -3.47 10.70
C GLU A 40 -5.23 -3.17 10.52
N TYR A 41 -6.10 -3.81 11.31
CA TYR A 41 -7.53 -3.55 11.30
C TYR A 41 -7.82 -2.11 11.73
N ILE A 42 -7.26 -1.65 12.85
CA ILE A 42 -7.40 -0.26 13.32
C ILE A 42 -6.95 0.72 12.23
N ALA A 43 -5.79 0.49 11.60
CA ALA A 43 -5.29 1.34 10.52
C ALA A 43 -6.23 1.36 9.30
N SER A 44 -6.87 0.23 8.97
CA SER A 44 -7.86 0.14 7.90
C SER A 44 -9.11 0.96 8.21
N GLN A 45 -9.61 0.88 9.45
CA GLN A 45 -10.82 1.58 9.90
C GLN A 45 -10.55 3.08 10.06
N ALA A 46 -9.38 3.47 10.57
CA ALA A 46 -9.00 4.88 10.74
C ALA A 46 -9.04 5.66 9.41
N LYS A 47 -8.70 5.01 8.28
CA LYS A 47 -8.79 5.62 6.94
C LYS A 47 -10.21 6.05 6.58
N LEU A 48 -11.23 5.34 7.07
CA LEU A 48 -12.64 5.66 6.82
C LEU A 48 -13.10 6.87 7.64
N LEU A 49 -12.39 7.21 8.71
CA LEU A 49 -12.68 8.35 9.58
C LEU A 49 -12.01 9.64 9.09
N LEU A 50 -11.10 9.56 8.12
CA LEU A 50 -10.45 10.73 7.56
C LEU A 50 -11.46 11.58 6.76
N PRO A 51 -11.44 12.91 6.91
CA PRO A 51 -12.27 13.78 6.10
C PRO A 51 -11.94 13.60 4.61
N ILE A 52 -12.98 13.45 3.79
CA ILE A 52 -12.83 13.41 2.34
C ILE A 52 -12.57 14.85 1.87
N HIS A 53 -11.30 15.15 1.60
CA HIS A 53 -10.92 16.39 0.92
C HIS A 53 -11.02 16.18 -0.59
N ASP A 54 -11.79 17.02 -1.28
CA ASP A 54 -11.76 17.07 -2.74
C ASP A 54 -10.43 17.70 -3.19
N PRO A 55 -9.55 16.97 -3.89
CA PRO A 55 -8.31 17.53 -4.37
C PRO A 55 -8.60 18.57 -5.46
N SER A 56 -7.64 19.48 -5.69
CA SER A 56 -7.85 20.57 -6.64
C SER A 56 -8.07 20.05 -8.08
N PRO A 57 -8.79 20.80 -8.94
CA PRO A 57 -8.98 20.43 -10.36
C PRO A 57 -7.66 20.15 -11.10
N GLY A 58 -6.56 20.80 -10.72
CA GLY A 58 -5.24 20.56 -11.28
C GLY A 58 -4.73 19.14 -11.03
N VAL A 59 -4.95 18.59 -9.83
CA VAL A 59 -4.59 17.20 -9.51
C VAL A 59 -5.36 16.23 -10.40
N TRP A 60 -6.67 16.44 -10.55
CA TRP A 60 -7.51 15.61 -11.41
C TRP A 60 -7.09 15.67 -12.88
N ASN A 61 -6.78 16.87 -13.40
CA ASN A 61 -6.28 17.03 -14.76
C ASN A 61 -4.96 16.28 -14.98
N ASN A 62 -4.05 16.31 -14.00
CA ASN A 62 -2.77 15.60 -14.08
C ASN A 62 -2.96 14.09 -14.08
N ILE A 63 -3.81 13.55 -13.20
CA ILE A 63 -4.16 12.12 -13.17
C ILE A 63 -4.75 11.69 -14.52
N GLN A 64 -5.70 12.47 -15.05
CA GLN A 64 -6.32 12.18 -16.34
C GLN A 64 -5.29 12.14 -17.48
N ASN A 65 -4.35 13.09 -17.49
CA ASN A 65 -3.30 13.14 -18.50
C ASN A 65 -2.33 11.96 -18.39
N ALA A 66 -1.93 11.58 -17.17
CA ALA A 66 -1.05 10.43 -16.93
C ALA A 66 -1.69 9.11 -17.42
N ILE A 67 -2.97 8.88 -17.11
CA ILE A 67 -3.71 7.71 -17.58
C ILE A 67 -3.78 7.68 -19.11
N ARG A 68 -4.04 8.83 -19.76
CA ARG A 68 -4.06 8.92 -21.23
C ARG A 68 -2.70 8.65 -21.87
N SER A 69 -1.60 9.09 -21.25
CA SER A 69 -0.27 8.78 -21.78
C SER A 69 0.05 7.28 -21.69
N GLU A 70 -0.32 6.62 -20.59
CA GLU A 70 -0.10 5.18 -20.43
C GLU A 70 -0.93 4.34 -21.41
N THR A 71 -2.19 4.72 -21.65
CA THR A 71 -3.04 4.02 -22.63
C THR A 71 -2.53 4.22 -24.06
N ASN A 72 -2.01 5.39 -24.38
CA ASN A 72 -1.43 5.67 -25.70
C ASN A 72 -0.11 4.91 -25.92
N HIS A 73 0.65 4.62 -24.87
CA HIS A 73 1.86 3.80 -24.94
C HIS A 73 1.59 2.29 -25.05
N LYS A 74 0.35 1.84 -24.87
CA LYS A 74 -0.06 0.43 -25.03
C LYS A 74 -0.70 0.13 -26.40
N ALA A 75 -0.80 1.10 -27.31
CA ALA A 75 -1.26 0.83 -28.67
C ALA A 75 -0.24 -0.08 -29.39
N PRO A 76 -0.64 -1.27 -29.91
CA PRO A 76 0.27 -2.09 -30.67
C PRO A 76 0.63 -1.34 -31.96
N VAL A 77 1.93 -1.19 -32.20
CA VAL A 77 2.45 -0.70 -33.48
C VAL A 77 1.85 -1.60 -34.58
N PRO A 78 1.06 -1.07 -35.53
CA PRO A 78 0.62 -1.87 -36.66
C PRO A 78 1.88 -2.22 -37.45
N SER A 79 2.19 -3.52 -37.52
CA SER A 79 3.23 -4.04 -38.42
C SER A 79 2.72 -3.90 -39.85
N ASP A 80 2.86 -2.70 -40.39
CA ASP A 80 2.84 -2.46 -41.82
C ASP A 80 4.26 -2.63 -42.35
N LYS A 81 4.40 -3.57 -43.30
CA LYS A 81 5.43 -3.78 -44.34
C LYS A 81 5.72 -5.29 -44.46
N ARG A 82 5.86 -5.91 -45.64
CA ARG A 82 5.87 -5.45 -47.04
C ARG A 82 6.19 -6.67 -47.92
N SER A 83 5.53 -6.74 -49.08
CA SER A 83 5.91 -7.46 -50.32
C SER A 83 5.89 -8.99 -50.34
#